data_AF-A0A0D2C1X9-F1
#
_entry.id   AF-A0A0D2C1X9-F1
#
_cell.length_a   1.000
_cell.length_b   1.000
_cell.length_c   1.000
_cell.angle_alpha   90.00
_cell.angle_beta   90.00
_cell.angle_gamma   90.00
#
_symmetry.space_group_name_H-M   'P 1'
#
loop_
_entity.id
_entity.type
_entity.pdbx_description
1 polymer ?
#
loop_
_entity_poly.entity_id
_entity_poly.type
_entity_poly.pdbx_seq_one_letter_code
_entity_poly.pdbx_strand_id
1 'polypeptide(L)'
;MGKRVKARNKPAMEPRKDPARPAVMSNSTKVTRTLRSESSESCPTRQTGEAPVSNDSSLQGKCPKCLLTAHQLGIPDHRIQKGDFRPHVILCRGIGDDGNPLGMQEICLVTDCTRRKTQTATPAAWTQHYWRSHQIKLNDFPDVKSLREFLQPWHAPDFEMNGDWGFFLTKKPPIQEFEHLTKLWHATSDPVKFRAKFQHQLVHDYRHAFESTFHATPISWHSHASDAWPALPSVVALLEDDGPVRSKKLTMSQMENSRVATFESQLLSYHGPLANGGRGIKWAQKCIQLGKAETINMSAAGSKQKLLDKFKALVNSGYVAVALEMVRQCDGRVVRAQEWNTICECCEEAGLYLVVDEVLTAWRCGAPFAHQLPEYSKHKPSFVVFGKAVGASGLAVHWDGVHLKRLGYADPGYEVKATDFVHHWDHKSSRIIDPNEALRSWGYILLSEKDEWSKRALQIGKTLRENLKRLYPEIKVAGRGALIYLPDRYARKMDIVGAAVDGKFIRWLPYLDEGLNDSNIVSELFNESGTTTRRILTRSISNFNALRCIACGDYLHVPGYGPCTRCAGFICQVCVESGDDERHREGRCLFGASE
;
A
#
# COMPACT_ATOMS: atom_id res chain seq x y z
N MET A 1 -16.01 -32.20 -62.24
CA MET A 1 -15.98 -31.34 -63.45
C MET A 1 -16.63 -30.01 -63.13
N GLY A 2 -15.87 -28.92 -63.26
CA GLY A 2 -16.18 -27.62 -62.66
C GLY A 2 -17.33 -26.86 -63.29
N LYS A 3 -17.99 -26.02 -62.48
CA LYS A 3 -18.82 -24.91 -62.95
C LYS A 3 -18.57 -23.63 -62.15
N ARG A 4 -17.89 -22.73 -62.85
CA ARG A 4 -17.87 -21.26 -62.84
C ARG A 4 -18.62 -20.51 -61.74
N VAL A 5 -17.80 -19.72 -61.05
CA VAL A 5 -18.05 -18.46 -60.33
C VAL A 5 -19.11 -17.57 -61.00
N LYS A 6 -20.11 -17.12 -60.24
CA LYS A 6 -20.91 -15.92 -60.53
C LYS A 6 -20.57 -14.83 -59.51
N ALA A 7 -19.95 -13.77 -60.01
CA ALA A 7 -19.73 -12.52 -59.30
C ALA A 7 -21.08 -11.85 -59.00
N ARG A 8 -21.24 -11.34 -57.77
CA ARG A 8 -22.33 -10.44 -57.38
C ARG A 8 -21.79 -9.02 -57.23
N ASN A 9 -22.49 -8.10 -57.89
CA ASN A 9 -22.22 -6.68 -58.00
C ASN A 9 -22.13 -5.96 -56.65
N LYS A 10 -21.10 -5.10 -56.51
CA LYS A 10 -21.07 -4.01 -55.54
C LYS A 10 -21.85 -2.82 -56.12
N PRO A 11 -22.71 -2.14 -55.35
CA PRO A 11 -23.22 -0.82 -55.74
C PRO A 11 -22.16 0.26 -55.51
N ALA A 12 -22.08 1.19 -56.46
CA ALA A 12 -21.24 2.39 -56.39
C ALA A 12 -21.71 3.32 -55.27
N MET A 13 -20.77 3.78 -54.44
CA MET A 13 -21.00 4.91 -53.53
C MET A 13 -20.73 6.21 -54.30
N GLU A 14 -21.76 7.04 -54.43
CA GLU A 14 -21.65 8.43 -54.84
C GLU A 14 -20.93 9.28 -53.78
N PRO A 15 -20.20 10.33 -54.17
CA PRO A 15 -19.49 11.21 -53.25
C PRO A 15 -20.47 12.16 -52.55
N ARG A 16 -20.56 12.10 -51.22
CA ARG A 16 -21.26 13.10 -50.43
C ARG A 16 -20.40 14.36 -50.28
N LYS A 17 -21.00 15.47 -50.70
CA LYS A 17 -20.53 16.85 -50.64
C LYS A 17 -20.37 17.33 -49.19
N ASP A 18 -19.29 18.06 -48.94
CA ASP A 18 -19.06 18.85 -47.72
C ASP A 18 -20.12 19.96 -47.57
N PRO A 19 -20.65 20.22 -46.36
CA PRO A 19 -21.32 21.47 -46.07
C PRO A 19 -20.32 22.51 -45.54
N ALA A 20 -20.41 23.69 -46.17
CA ALA A 20 -19.60 24.87 -45.93
C ALA A 20 -19.63 25.41 -44.49
N ARG A 21 -18.48 25.96 -44.08
CA ARG A 21 -18.27 26.79 -42.88
C ARG A 21 -19.15 28.05 -42.91
N PRO A 22 -19.63 28.53 -41.74
CA PRO A 22 -19.88 29.94 -41.53
C PRO A 22 -18.63 30.62 -40.94
N ALA A 23 -18.22 31.72 -41.56
CA ALA A 23 -17.23 32.66 -41.04
C ALA A 23 -17.88 33.53 -39.94
N VAL A 24 -17.18 33.71 -38.82
CA VAL A 24 -17.48 34.77 -37.85
C VAL A 24 -16.18 35.47 -37.47
N MET A 25 -16.30 36.79 -37.45
CA MET A 25 -15.28 37.80 -37.59
C MET A 25 -14.40 37.97 -36.35
N SER A 26 -13.12 38.22 -36.63
CA SER A 26 -12.14 38.78 -35.73
C SER A 26 -12.46 40.24 -35.38
N ASN A 27 -12.57 40.57 -34.09
CA ASN A 27 -12.41 41.95 -33.62
C ASN A 27 -11.28 42.02 -32.61
N SER A 28 -10.18 42.64 -33.04
CA SER A 28 -9.12 43.17 -32.21
C SER A 28 -9.60 44.44 -31.50
N THR A 29 -9.33 44.58 -30.21
CA THR A 29 -9.31 45.90 -29.58
C THR A 29 -8.14 45.99 -28.63
N LYS A 30 -7.06 46.61 -29.14
CA LYS A 30 -6.03 47.26 -28.32
C LYS A 30 -6.67 48.50 -27.70
N VAL A 31 -6.65 48.61 -26.37
CA VAL A 31 -6.75 49.90 -25.69
C VAL A 31 -5.62 50.00 -24.68
N THR A 32 -4.72 50.91 -25.01
CA THR A 32 -3.69 51.58 -24.21
C THR A 32 -4.26 52.03 -22.87
N ARG A 33 -3.55 51.79 -21.75
CA ARG A 33 -3.73 52.60 -20.55
C ARG A 33 -2.40 53.03 -19.94
N THR A 34 -2.20 54.32 -20.16
CA THR A 34 -1.28 55.32 -19.63
C THR A 34 -0.89 55.14 -18.17
N LEU A 35 0.42 55.34 -17.93
CA LEU A 35 1.01 55.78 -16.67
C LEU A 35 0.34 57.08 -16.18
N ARG A 36 -0.08 57.12 -14.92
CA ARG A 36 0.06 58.30 -14.05
C ARG A 36 0.01 57.92 -12.58
N SER A 37 0.70 58.76 -11.83
CA SER A 37 1.21 58.66 -10.47
C SER A 37 0.19 59.04 -9.40
N GLU A 38 0.60 58.78 -8.14
CA GLU A 38 0.06 59.29 -6.86
C GLU A 38 -1.26 58.62 -6.40
N SER A 39 -1.42 58.15 -5.17
CA SER A 39 -0.78 58.52 -3.90
C SER A 39 -0.97 57.40 -2.86
N SER A 40 -0.05 57.43 -1.89
CA SER A 40 0.01 56.78 -0.60
C SER A 40 -1.29 56.25 0.04
N GLU A 41 -1.29 54.97 0.43
CA GLU A 41 -1.73 54.55 1.76
C GLU A 41 -1.06 53.21 2.12
N SER A 42 -0.28 53.27 3.20
CA SER A 42 0.63 52.23 3.68
C SER A 42 -0.10 51.13 4.46
N CYS A 43 0.08 49.88 4.05
CA CYS A 43 -0.21 48.71 4.87
C CYS A 43 1.13 48.07 5.30
N PRO A 44 1.29 47.67 6.57
CA PRO A 44 2.59 47.51 7.20
C PRO A 44 3.29 46.22 6.77
N THR A 45 4.49 46.37 6.23
CA THR A 45 5.49 45.32 6.10
C THR A 45 5.83 44.77 7.49
N ARG A 46 5.40 43.55 7.76
CA ARG A 46 5.86 42.75 8.90
C ARG A 46 7.32 42.40 8.63
N GLN A 47 8.23 43.23 9.16
CA GLN A 47 9.64 42.88 9.28
C GLN A 47 9.74 41.64 10.16
N THR A 48 9.93 40.46 9.55
CA THR A 48 10.55 39.34 10.24
C THR A 48 12.03 39.66 10.35
N GLY A 49 12.40 40.37 11.42
CA GLY A 49 13.76 40.38 11.89
C GLY A 49 14.11 38.95 12.31
N GLU A 50 14.71 38.18 11.40
CA GLU A 50 15.48 37.02 11.79
C GLU A 50 16.69 37.53 12.57
N ALA A 51 16.60 37.42 13.89
CA ALA A 51 17.77 37.50 14.74
C ALA A 51 18.75 36.41 14.29
N PRO A 52 20.05 36.71 14.11
CA PRO A 52 21.04 35.66 13.89
C PRO A 52 20.95 34.68 15.05
N VAL A 53 20.85 33.38 14.74
CA VAL A 53 20.96 32.29 15.71
C VAL A 53 22.21 32.55 16.53
N SER A 54 22.01 32.96 17.79
CA SER A 54 23.09 33.26 18.72
C SER A 54 24.03 32.05 18.77
N ASN A 55 25.33 32.30 18.61
CA ASN A 55 26.36 31.31 18.93
C ASN A 55 26.09 30.78 20.34
N ASP A 56 25.59 29.55 20.40
CA ASP A 56 25.24 28.91 21.65
C ASP A 56 26.54 28.60 22.42
N SER A 57 26.92 29.58 23.26
CA SER A 57 28.08 29.53 24.15
C SER A 57 27.97 28.41 25.21
N SER A 58 26.88 27.64 25.21
CA SER A 58 26.65 26.50 26.11
C SER A 58 27.41 25.22 25.72
N LEU A 59 27.98 25.13 24.51
CA LEU A 59 28.87 24.02 24.11
C LEU A 59 30.31 24.18 24.63
N GLN A 60 30.51 24.93 25.71
CA GLN A 60 31.79 25.02 26.42
C GLN A 60 32.08 23.70 27.16
N GLY A 61 32.59 22.73 26.42
CA GLY A 61 33.56 21.80 26.96
C GLY A 61 33.40 20.35 26.53
N LYS A 62 32.18 19.80 26.43
CA LYS A 62 31.96 18.36 26.23
C LYS A 62 30.79 18.06 25.32
N CYS A 63 30.87 16.93 24.61
CA CYS A 63 29.79 16.42 23.79
C CYS A 63 28.70 15.88 24.73
N PRO A 64 27.42 16.28 24.58
CA PRO A 64 26.34 15.80 25.46
C PRO A 64 26.08 14.29 25.34
N LYS A 65 26.54 13.66 24.25
CA LYS A 65 26.29 12.24 23.98
C LYS A 65 27.41 11.33 24.47
N CYS A 66 28.67 11.69 24.23
CA CYS A 66 29.84 10.85 24.57
C CYS A 66 30.76 11.46 25.63
N LEU A 67 30.45 12.65 26.12
CA LEU A 67 31.19 13.39 27.14
C LEU A 67 32.63 13.79 26.76
N LEU A 68 33.06 13.52 25.52
CA LEU A 68 34.37 13.93 25.01
C LEU A 68 34.46 15.43 24.81
N THR A 69 35.61 16.01 25.16
CA THR A 69 35.94 17.40 24.89
C THR A 69 36.46 17.59 23.46
N ALA A 70 36.41 18.82 22.97
CA ALA A 70 37.02 19.16 21.67
C ALA A 70 38.52 18.84 21.63
N HIS A 71 39.26 19.05 22.73
CA HIS A 71 40.68 18.68 22.83
C HIS A 71 40.91 17.17 22.78
N GLN A 72 40.05 16.38 23.43
CA GLN A 72 40.11 14.91 23.36
C GLN A 72 39.84 14.38 21.94
N LEU A 73 39.18 15.16 21.10
CA LEU A 73 38.98 14.89 19.68
C LEU A 73 40.05 15.50 18.77
N GLY A 74 41.09 16.10 19.34
CA GLY A 74 42.18 16.75 18.58
C GLY A 74 41.78 18.07 17.90
N ILE A 75 40.73 18.75 18.37
CA ILE A 75 40.27 20.03 17.81
C ILE A 75 40.91 21.18 18.59
N PRO A 76 41.75 22.03 17.96
CA PRO A 76 42.41 23.14 18.65
C PRO A 76 41.45 24.33 18.89
N ASP A 77 41.74 25.19 19.88
CA ASP A 77 40.84 26.27 20.34
C ASP A 77 40.34 27.20 19.24
N HIS A 78 41.22 27.58 18.32
CA HIS A 78 40.87 28.47 17.20
C HIS A 78 39.87 27.82 16.21
N ARG A 79 39.73 26.49 16.21
CA ARG A 79 38.74 25.71 15.44
C ARG A 79 37.46 25.51 16.24
N ILE A 80 37.56 25.37 17.57
CA ILE A 80 36.40 25.34 18.47
C ILE A 80 35.59 26.63 18.33
N GLN A 81 36.27 27.78 18.34
CA GLN A 81 35.64 29.10 18.13
C GLN A 81 34.96 29.24 16.76
N LYS A 82 35.38 28.45 15.77
CA LYS A 82 34.77 28.38 14.42
C LYS A 82 33.64 27.36 14.32
N GLY A 83 33.29 26.67 15.42
CA GLY A 83 32.22 25.70 15.48
C GLY A 83 32.60 24.29 15.02
N ASP A 84 33.89 23.98 14.82
CA ASP A 84 34.34 22.68 14.29
C ASP A 84 34.12 21.50 15.25
N PHE A 85 33.74 21.76 16.50
CA PHE A 85 33.29 20.74 17.44
C PHE A 85 31.85 20.26 17.15
N ARG A 86 31.02 21.10 16.53
CA ARG A 86 29.61 20.84 16.27
C ARG A 86 29.35 19.62 15.35
N PRO A 87 30.13 19.39 14.27
CA PRO A 87 30.00 18.16 13.47
C PRO A 87 30.18 16.87 14.29
N HIS A 88 31.03 16.89 15.33
CA HIS A 88 31.13 15.76 16.26
C HIS A 88 29.82 15.59 17.03
N VAL A 89 29.32 16.65 17.68
CA VAL A 89 28.07 16.61 18.45
C VAL A 89 26.90 16.08 17.61
N ILE A 90 26.83 16.53 16.35
CA ILE A 90 25.87 16.05 15.38
C ILE A 90 26.05 14.56 15.18
N LEU A 91 27.17 14.11 14.60
CA LEU A 91 27.37 12.73 14.15
C LEU A 91 27.77 11.73 15.25
N CYS A 92 27.86 12.16 16.51
CA CYS A 92 28.25 11.31 17.63
C CYS A 92 27.22 10.19 17.88
N ARG A 93 27.75 8.97 18.09
CA ARG A 93 26.99 7.74 18.38
C ARG A 93 26.71 7.52 19.86
N GLY A 94 27.28 8.34 20.75
CA GLY A 94 27.08 8.24 22.20
C GLY A 94 28.11 7.35 22.88
N ILE A 95 27.69 6.72 23.99
CA ILE A 95 28.48 5.82 24.83
C ILE A 95 27.90 4.42 24.71
N GLY A 96 28.76 3.40 24.64
CA GLY A 96 28.36 2.00 24.64
C GLY A 96 28.01 1.48 26.03
N ASP A 97 27.51 0.24 26.09
CA ASP A 97 27.18 -0.42 27.35
C ASP A 97 28.39 -0.64 28.27
N ASP A 98 29.60 -0.59 27.70
CA ASP A 98 30.88 -0.67 28.37
C ASP A 98 31.38 0.69 28.93
N GLY A 99 30.60 1.77 28.74
CA GLY A 99 30.97 3.11 29.17
C GLY A 99 31.94 3.83 28.22
N ASN A 100 32.30 3.23 27.07
CA ASN A 100 33.23 3.82 26.12
C ASN A 100 32.51 4.63 25.02
N PRO A 101 33.09 5.75 24.54
CA PRO A 101 32.57 6.48 23.39
C PRO A 101 32.50 5.63 22.12
N LEU A 102 31.31 5.55 21.50
CA LEU A 102 31.08 4.84 20.23
C LEU A 102 31.60 5.60 18.99
N GLY A 103 32.21 6.77 19.20
CA GLY A 103 32.73 7.61 18.13
C GLY A 103 31.65 8.32 17.31
N MET A 104 31.97 8.64 16.06
CA MET A 104 31.06 9.27 15.10
C MET A 104 30.49 8.26 14.11
N GLN A 105 29.48 8.66 13.34
CA GLN A 105 29.06 7.91 12.16
C GLN A 105 30.25 7.68 11.22
N GLU A 106 30.44 6.43 10.80
CA GLU A 106 31.50 6.02 9.86
C GLU A 106 31.04 6.06 8.41
N ILE A 107 29.72 6.21 8.21
CA ILE A 107 29.07 6.17 6.91
C ILE A 107 28.30 7.47 6.69
N CYS A 108 28.38 8.02 5.48
CA CYS A 108 27.57 9.17 5.07
C CYS A 108 26.09 8.80 5.13
N LEU A 109 25.29 9.65 5.76
CA LEU A 109 23.85 9.44 5.91
C LEU A 109 23.06 9.73 4.63
N VAL A 110 23.71 10.25 3.58
CA VAL A 110 23.07 10.44 2.26
C VAL A 110 23.02 9.09 1.52
N THR A 111 21.81 8.59 1.25
CA THR A 111 21.55 7.23 0.78
C THR A 111 22.21 6.88 -0.55
N ASP A 112 22.40 7.84 -1.44
CA ASP A 112 22.99 7.70 -2.78
C ASP A 112 24.44 8.19 -2.87
N CYS A 113 25.08 8.48 -1.73
CA CYS A 113 26.48 8.91 -1.72
C CYS A 113 27.41 7.80 -2.25
N THR A 114 28.15 8.08 -3.32
CA THR A 114 29.14 7.15 -3.89
C THR A 114 30.41 7.00 -3.04
N ARG A 115 30.67 7.97 -2.15
CA ARG A 115 31.80 7.96 -1.21
C ARG A 115 31.31 7.76 0.22
N ARG A 116 30.65 6.63 0.45
CA ARG A 116 29.96 6.33 1.71
C ARG A 116 30.84 6.38 2.95
N LYS A 117 32.16 6.20 2.86
CA LYS A 117 33.07 6.19 4.01
C LYS A 117 34.15 7.27 3.85
N THR A 118 34.47 7.96 4.94
CA THR A 118 35.66 8.81 5.04
C THR A 118 36.85 8.00 5.54
N GLN A 119 38.02 8.14 4.92
CA GLN A 119 39.26 7.46 5.37
C GLN A 119 39.64 7.81 6.82
N THR A 120 39.26 9.01 7.29
CA THR A 120 39.39 9.44 8.67
C THR A 120 38.06 10.05 9.13
N ALA A 121 37.38 9.42 10.10
CA ALA A 121 36.07 9.87 10.62
C ALA A 121 36.20 11.06 11.58
N THR A 122 36.90 12.11 11.15
CA THR A 122 37.09 13.33 11.93
C THR A 122 35.98 14.36 11.64
N PRO A 123 35.69 15.27 12.57
CA PRO A 123 34.72 16.36 12.36
C PRO A 123 34.99 17.18 11.09
N ALA A 124 36.25 17.48 10.82
CA ALA A 124 36.66 18.25 9.64
C ALA A 124 36.45 17.46 8.34
N ALA A 125 36.82 16.18 8.32
CA ALA A 125 36.62 15.32 7.14
C ALA A 125 35.14 15.17 6.79
N TRP A 126 34.28 14.97 7.79
CA TRP A 126 32.83 14.90 7.57
C TRP A 126 32.25 16.23 7.09
N THR A 127 32.65 17.35 7.69
CA THR A 127 32.21 18.69 7.25
C THR A 127 32.56 18.93 5.79
N GLN A 128 33.79 18.60 5.40
CA GLN A 128 34.25 18.75 4.03
C GLN A 128 33.52 17.79 3.08
N HIS A 129 33.26 16.56 3.51
CA HIS A 129 32.52 15.56 2.73
C HIS A 129 31.09 16.04 2.44
N TYR A 130 30.31 16.39 3.47
CA TYR A 130 28.93 16.83 3.30
C TYR A 130 28.82 18.11 2.46
N TRP A 131 29.75 19.04 2.63
CA TRP A 131 29.79 20.25 1.81
C TRP A 131 30.11 19.94 0.35
N ARG A 132 31.20 19.22 0.07
CA ARG A 132 31.66 18.99 -1.32
C ARG A 132 30.77 18.02 -2.09
N SER A 133 30.33 16.96 -1.44
CA SER A 133 29.58 15.89 -2.10
C SER A 133 28.08 16.16 -2.17
N HIS A 134 27.55 16.97 -1.25
CA HIS A 134 26.10 17.14 -1.10
C HIS A 134 25.63 18.58 -0.90
N GLN A 135 26.54 19.57 -0.88
CA GLN A 135 26.22 20.98 -0.62
C GLN A 135 25.51 21.21 0.73
N ILE A 136 25.80 20.37 1.72
CA ILE A 136 25.20 20.43 3.04
C ILE A 136 26.20 20.98 4.05
N LYS A 137 25.79 21.99 4.81
CA LYS A 137 26.54 22.51 5.95
C LYS A 137 26.06 21.81 7.21
N LEU A 138 26.89 20.92 7.76
CA LEU A 138 26.54 20.19 8.99
C LEU A 138 26.15 21.11 10.15
N ASN A 139 26.80 22.26 10.27
CA ASN A 139 26.56 23.21 11.36
C ASN A 139 25.14 23.81 11.37
N ASP A 140 24.40 23.71 10.27
CA ASP A 140 23.00 24.16 10.18
C ASP A 140 22.05 23.22 10.96
N PHE A 141 22.53 22.05 11.39
CA PHE A 141 21.75 21.06 12.12
C PHE A 141 22.15 21.03 13.60
N PRO A 142 21.18 20.91 14.52
CA PRO A 142 21.47 20.81 15.96
C PRO A 142 22.01 19.42 16.36
N ASP A 143 21.58 18.34 15.70
CA ASP A 143 22.00 16.98 16.00
C ASP A 143 21.86 16.01 14.80
N VAL A 144 22.29 14.74 14.96
CA VAL A 144 22.13 13.70 13.92
C VAL A 144 20.67 13.47 13.56
N LYS A 145 19.72 13.72 14.47
CA LYS A 145 18.30 13.45 14.24
C LYS A 145 17.77 14.45 13.23
N SER A 146 17.96 15.75 13.45
CA SER A 146 17.58 16.79 12.48
C SER A 146 18.32 16.65 11.15
N LEU A 147 19.59 16.24 11.16
CA LEU A 147 20.30 15.92 9.91
C LEU A 147 19.66 14.73 9.19
N ARG A 148 19.34 13.63 9.90
CA ARG A 148 18.64 12.48 9.30
C ARG A 148 17.26 12.87 8.79
N GLU A 149 16.50 13.67 9.52
CA GLU A 149 15.19 14.18 9.09
C GLU A 149 15.30 15.02 7.81
N PHE A 150 16.37 15.79 7.64
CA PHE A 150 16.61 16.55 6.42
C PHE A 150 17.04 15.67 5.23
N LEU A 151 17.92 14.70 5.45
CA LEU A 151 18.48 13.85 4.38
C LEU A 151 17.57 12.69 3.99
N GLN A 152 16.80 12.22 4.96
CA GLN A 152 15.92 11.07 4.88
C GLN A 152 14.59 11.49 5.53
N PRO A 153 13.87 12.48 4.98
CA PRO A 153 12.58 12.91 5.54
C PRO A 153 11.59 11.76 5.61
N TRP A 154 11.77 10.73 4.78
CA TRP A 154 11.02 9.48 4.83
C TRP A 154 11.31 8.59 6.06
N HIS A 155 12.43 8.78 6.77
CA HIS A 155 12.77 8.05 8.01
C HIS A 155 12.33 8.79 9.28
N ALA A 156 11.95 10.07 9.17
CA ALA A 156 11.36 10.80 10.28
C ALA A 156 10.00 10.17 10.63
N PRO A 157 9.71 9.87 11.90
CA PRO A 157 8.37 9.48 12.30
C PRO A 157 7.41 10.64 12.01
N ASP A 158 6.45 10.44 11.12
CA ASP A 158 5.36 11.40 10.91
C ASP A 158 4.23 11.11 11.89
N PHE A 159 3.35 12.09 12.06
CA PHE A 159 2.13 11.94 12.85
C PHE A 159 1.21 10.82 12.35
N GLU A 160 1.34 10.49 11.07
CA GLU A 160 0.41 9.58 10.43
C GLU A 160 0.69 8.17 10.93
N MET A 161 1.96 7.72 11.04
CA MET A 161 2.35 6.39 11.56
C MET A 161 1.45 5.22 11.07
N ASN A 162 0.68 5.44 10.03
CA ASN A 162 -0.44 4.66 9.54
C ASN A 162 -0.34 4.95 8.06
N GLY A 163 0.31 4.05 7.32
CA GLY A 163 0.70 4.23 5.93
C GLY A 163 -0.51 4.32 5.02
N ASP A 164 -1.18 5.48 5.08
CA ASP A 164 -2.40 5.86 4.39
C ASP A 164 -3.38 4.69 4.30
N TRP A 165 -3.94 4.25 5.43
CA TRP A 165 -4.96 3.18 5.46
C TRP A 165 -4.56 1.83 4.86
N GLY A 166 -3.26 1.61 4.63
CA GLY A 166 -2.74 0.40 4.03
C GLY A 166 -2.13 0.60 2.64
N PHE A 167 -2.30 1.75 2.00
CA PHE A 167 -1.85 2.02 0.63
C PHE A 167 -0.34 2.20 0.50
N PHE A 168 0.33 2.69 1.55
CA PHE A 168 1.78 2.86 1.54
C PHE A 168 2.43 1.99 2.62
N LEU A 169 3.46 1.27 2.20
CA LEU A 169 4.34 0.54 3.11
C LEU A 169 5.65 1.28 3.37
N THR A 170 5.96 2.31 2.62
CA THR A 170 7.14 3.13 2.85
C THR A 170 6.88 4.52 2.33
N LYS A 171 7.63 5.49 2.85
CA LYS A 171 7.68 6.84 2.31
C LYS A 171 8.67 6.99 1.15
N LYS A 172 9.44 5.94 0.83
CA LYS A 172 10.34 5.93 -0.33
C LYS A 172 9.53 5.93 -1.65
N PRO A 173 9.94 6.72 -2.65
CA PRO A 173 9.31 6.71 -3.97
C PRO A 173 9.66 5.43 -4.75
N PRO A 174 8.70 4.52 -5.03
CA PRO A 174 8.99 3.20 -5.62
C PRO A 174 9.59 3.24 -7.03
N ILE A 175 9.35 4.31 -7.79
CA ILE A 175 9.85 4.45 -9.16
C ILE A 175 11.29 4.96 -9.21
N GLN A 176 11.62 5.96 -8.39
CA GLN A 176 12.90 6.67 -8.45
C GLN A 176 14.08 5.80 -7.99
N GLU A 177 13.79 4.76 -7.22
CA GLU A 177 14.77 3.79 -6.72
C GLU A 177 15.32 2.85 -7.81
N PHE A 178 14.65 2.78 -8.96
CA PHE A 178 15.02 1.89 -10.06
C PHE A 178 15.10 2.64 -11.39
N GLU A 179 16.31 2.74 -11.93
CA GLU A 179 16.58 3.48 -13.18
C GLU A 179 15.72 3.00 -14.35
N HIS A 180 15.50 1.69 -14.48
CA HIS A 180 14.67 1.11 -15.54
C HIS A 180 13.19 1.50 -15.41
N LEU A 181 12.63 1.52 -14.18
CA LEU A 181 11.27 1.98 -13.94
C LEU A 181 11.14 3.48 -14.19
N THR A 182 12.14 4.27 -13.82
CA THR A 182 12.16 5.71 -14.11
C THR A 182 12.12 5.98 -15.62
N LYS A 183 12.90 5.23 -16.42
CA LYS A 183 12.85 5.31 -17.89
C LYS A 183 11.47 4.96 -18.45
N LEU A 184 10.84 3.89 -17.95
CA LEU A 184 9.49 3.49 -18.36
C LEU A 184 8.43 4.52 -17.93
N TRP A 185 8.56 5.07 -16.72
CA TRP A 185 7.69 6.12 -16.21
C TRP A 185 7.75 7.36 -17.09
N HIS A 186 8.93 7.83 -17.48
CA HIS A 186 9.02 8.95 -18.43
C HIS A 186 8.38 8.64 -19.78
N ALA A 187 8.41 7.38 -20.23
CA ALA A 187 7.76 6.99 -21.48
C ALA A 187 6.22 7.02 -21.40
N THR A 188 5.60 7.06 -20.21
CA THR A 188 4.14 7.17 -20.06
C THR A 188 3.60 8.56 -20.44
N SER A 189 4.47 9.56 -20.61
CA SER A 189 4.09 10.90 -21.08
C SER A 189 3.45 10.89 -22.48
N ASP A 190 3.73 9.85 -23.28
CA ASP A 190 3.04 9.56 -24.55
C ASP A 190 2.29 8.21 -24.41
N PRO A 191 1.01 8.22 -23.99
CA PRO A 191 0.26 7.00 -23.73
C PRO A 191 0.10 6.09 -24.95
N VAL A 192 0.04 6.67 -26.17
CA VAL A 192 -0.15 5.91 -27.40
C VAL A 192 1.12 5.13 -27.72
N LYS A 193 2.26 5.82 -27.71
CA LYS A 193 3.56 5.18 -27.93
C LYS A 193 3.90 4.18 -26.82
N PHE A 194 3.54 4.50 -25.59
CA PHE A 194 3.74 3.59 -24.46
C PHE A 194 2.97 2.28 -24.67
N ARG A 195 1.68 2.38 -25.00
CA ARG A 195 0.85 1.20 -25.25
C ARG A 195 1.37 0.33 -26.39
N ALA A 196 1.80 0.97 -27.48
CA ALA A 196 2.31 0.25 -28.66
C ALA A 196 3.65 -0.43 -28.41
N LYS A 197 4.55 0.18 -27.61
CA LYS A 197 5.94 -0.28 -27.48
C LYS A 197 6.25 -1.01 -26.17
N PHE A 198 5.65 -0.59 -25.07
CA PHE A 198 6.10 -0.98 -23.72
C PHE A 198 5.03 -1.74 -22.91
N GLN A 199 3.74 -1.65 -23.24
CA GLN A 199 2.68 -2.27 -22.41
C GLN A 199 2.85 -3.77 -22.23
N HIS A 200 3.10 -4.50 -23.33
CA HIS A 200 3.23 -5.96 -23.26
C HIS A 200 4.41 -6.36 -22.38
N GLN A 201 5.56 -5.68 -22.56
CA GLN A 201 6.76 -5.91 -21.76
C GLN A 201 6.51 -5.57 -20.28
N LEU A 202 5.85 -4.44 -20.00
CA LEU A 202 5.50 -4.04 -18.64
C LEU A 202 4.65 -5.09 -17.95
N VAL A 203 3.58 -5.57 -18.60
CA VAL A 203 2.68 -6.59 -18.01
C VAL A 203 3.43 -7.90 -17.78
N HIS A 204 4.25 -8.32 -18.74
CA HIS A 204 5.08 -9.52 -18.63
C HIS A 204 6.06 -9.42 -17.44
N ASP A 205 6.85 -8.35 -17.36
CA ASP A 205 7.88 -8.21 -16.33
C ASP A 205 7.28 -7.97 -14.95
N TYR A 206 6.17 -7.23 -14.88
CA TYR A 206 5.38 -7.09 -13.67
C TYR A 206 4.89 -8.46 -13.18
N ARG A 207 4.30 -9.27 -14.06
CA ARG A 207 3.76 -10.59 -13.71
C ARG A 207 4.88 -11.52 -13.23
N HIS A 208 6.04 -11.50 -13.90
CA HIS A 208 7.20 -12.27 -13.46
C HIS A 208 7.71 -11.84 -12.08
N ALA A 209 7.82 -10.53 -11.82
CA ALA A 209 8.20 -10.03 -10.50
C ALA A 209 7.16 -10.42 -9.43
N PHE A 210 5.87 -10.30 -9.74
CA PHE A 210 4.79 -10.70 -8.85
C PHE A 210 4.84 -12.20 -8.52
N GLU A 211 5.02 -13.06 -9.52
CA GLU A 211 5.14 -14.52 -9.33
C GLU A 211 6.37 -14.89 -8.50
N SER A 212 7.50 -14.22 -8.74
CA SER A 212 8.72 -14.40 -7.96
C SER A 212 8.52 -14.08 -6.48
N THR A 213 7.89 -12.94 -6.19
CA THR A 213 7.71 -12.47 -4.80
C THR A 213 6.54 -13.15 -4.09
N PHE A 214 5.41 -13.34 -4.77
CA PHE A 214 4.17 -13.82 -4.17
C PHE A 214 3.84 -15.29 -4.48
N HIS A 215 4.64 -15.98 -5.29
CA HIS A 215 4.42 -17.40 -5.64
C HIS A 215 2.99 -17.71 -6.13
N ALA A 216 2.39 -16.74 -6.83
CA ALA A 216 1.04 -16.75 -7.38
C ALA A 216 1.02 -15.97 -8.69
N THR A 217 0.19 -16.38 -9.65
CA THR A 217 0.07 -15.68 -10.94
C THR A 217 -1.07 -14.66 -10.88
N PRO A 218 -0.83 -13.35 -11.07
CA PRO A 218 -1.90 -12.36 -11.19
C PRO A 218 -2.64 -12.55 -12.52
N ILE A 219 -3.95 -12.80 -12.43
CA ILE A 219 -4.84 -13.07 -13.57
C ILE A 219 -5.84 -11.96 -13.83
N SER A 220 -6.05 -11.04 -12.90
CA SER A 220 -6.87 -9.86 -13.17
C SER A 220 -6.35 -8.63 -12.47
N TRP A 221 -6.68 -7.46 -13.03
CA TRP A 221 -6.37 -6.16 -12.46
C TRP A 221 -7.61 -5.29 -12.43
N HIS A 222 -7.72 -4.54 -11.35
CA HIS A 222 -8.90 -3.82 -10.98
C HIS A 222 -8.52 -2.49 -10.32
N SER A 223 -9.39 -1.49 -10.49
CA SER A 223 -9.23 -0.19 -9.83
C SER A 223 -9.36 -0.33 -8.32
N HIS A 224 -10.26 -1.21 -7.86
CA HIS A 224 -10.42 -1.53 -6.44
C HIS A 224 -10.54 -3.04 -6.22
N ALA A 225 -10.10 -3.53 -5.05
CA ALA A 225 -10.14 -4.96 -4.72
C ALA A 225 -11.58 -5.53 -4.67
N SER A 226 -12.58 -4.69 -4.40
CA SER A 226 -14.01 -5.08 -4.50
C SER A 226 -14.41 -5.56 -5.89
N ASP A 227 -13.74 -5.07 -6.94
CA ASP A 227 -14.07 -5.42 -8.32
C ASP A 227 -13.49 -6.79 -8.71
N ALA A 228 -12.54 -7.33 -7.94
CA ALA A 228 -11.96 -8.65 -8.18
C ALA A 228 -12.94 -9.78 -7.81
N TRP A 229 -13.79 -9.57 -6.79
CA TRP A 229 -14.74 -10.57 -6.31
C TRP A 229 -15.78 -11.00 -7.36
N PRO A 230 -16.41 -10.09 -8.11
CA PRO A 230 -17.31 -10.46 -9.22
C PRO A 230 -16.64 -11.23 -10.36
N ALA A 231 -15.32 -11.16 -10.52
CA ALA A 231 -14.61 -11.87 -11.59
C ALA A 231 -14.46 -13.37 -11.30
N LEU A 232 -14.41 -13.75 -10.01
CA LEU A 232 -14.12 -15.12 -9.57
C LEU A 232 -15.06 -16.19 -10.18
N PRO A 233 -16.39 -16.04 -10.18
CA PRO A 233 -17.29 -16.96 -10.87
C PRO A 233 -16.92 -17.25 -12.33
N SER A 234 -16.58 -16.21 -13.08
CA SER A 234 -16.25 -16.32 -14.51
C SER A 234 -14.91 -17.01 -14.73
N VAL A 235 -13.92 -16.71 -13.87
CA VAL A 235 -12.62 -17.37 -13.86
C VAL A 235 -12.79 -18.87 -13.58
N VAL A 236 -13.52 -19.21 -12.51
CA VAL A 236 -13.77 -20.60 -12.10
C VAL A 236 -14.46 -21.39 -13.21
N ALA A 237 -15.51 -20.83 -13.82
CA ALA A 237 -16.22 -21.50 -14.91
C ALA A 237 -15.31 -21.80 -16.10
N LEU A 238 -14.40 -20.89 -16.44
CA LEU A 238 -13.45 -21.08 -17.54
C LEU A 238 -12.39 -22.14 -17.21
N LEU A 239 -11.85 -22.12 -15.98
CA LEU A 239 -10.88 -23.11 -15.53
C LEU A 239 -11.44 -24.54 -15.56
N GLU A 240 -12.72 -24.70 -15.20
CA GLU A 240 -13.39 -26.01 -15.17
C GLU A 240 -13.70 -26.55 -16.56
N ASP A 241 -13.88 -25.68 -17.56
CA ASP A 241 -14.17 -26.10 -18.93
C ASP A 241 -12.89 -26.41 -19.72
N ASP A 242 -11.84 -25.60 -19.50
CA ASP A 242 -10.54 -25.71 -20.19
C ASP A 242 -9.48 -26.51 -19.39
N GLY A 243 -9.88 -27.16 -18.30
CA GLY A 243 -8.99 -27.89 -17.39
C GLY A 243 -8.21 -29.01 -18.08
N PRO A 244 -6.88 -29.12 -17.87
CA PRO A 244 -6.04 -30.20 -18.42
C PRO A 244 -6.55 -31.61 -18.11
N VAL A 245 -7.02 -31.82 -16.88
CA VAL A 245 -7.53 -33.09 -16.40
C VAL A 245 -9.06 -33.05 -16.35
N ARG A 246 -9.70 -34.05 -16.96
CA ARG A 246 -11.14 -34.26 -16.82
C ARG A 246 -11.46 -34.62 -15.38
N SER A 247 -11.95 -33.64 -14.65
CA SER A 247 -12.42 -33.80 -13.28
C SER A 247 -13.95 -33.69 -13.25
N LYS A 248 -14.55 -33.95 -12.08
CA LYS A 248 -16.00 -33.77 -11.90
C LYS A 248 -16.31 -32.29 -12.15
N LYS A 249 -17.02 -32.01 -13.25
CA LYS A 249 -17.46 -30.65 -13.58
C LYS A 249 -18.35 -30.10 -12.46
N LEU A 250 -18.35 -28.77 -12.32
CA LEU A 250 -19.31 -28.08 -11.46
C LEU A 250 -20.73 -28.55 -11.76
N THR A 251 -21.55 -28.66 -10.72
CA THR A 251 -22.96 -28.99 -10.89
C THR A 251 -23.69 -27.88 -11.65
N MET A 252 -24.82 -28.18 -12.29
CA MET A 252 -25.66 -27.15 -12.93
C MET A 252 -26.02 -26.02 -11.96
N SER A 253 -26.36 -26.36 -10.72
CA SER A 253 -26.64 -25.38 -9.66
C SER A 253 -25.44 -24.46 -9.38
N GLN A 254 -24.23 -25.01 -9.34
CA GLN A 254 -22.99 -24.23 -9.17
C GLN A 254 -22.71 -23.36 -10.39
N MET A 255 -22.88 -23.86 -11.60
CA MET A 255 -22.69 -23.07 -12.82
C MET A 255 -23.72 -21.94 -12.95
N GLU A 256 -24.98 -22.19 -12.55
CA GLU A 256 -26.08 -21.21 -12.65
C GLU A 256 -26.03 -20.14 -11.55
N ASN A 257 -25.62 -20.50 -10.33
CA ASN A 257 -25.65 -19.59 -9.17
C ASN A 257 -24.28 -19.00 -8.81
N SER A 258 -23.19 -19.75 -9.03
CA SER A 258 -21.79 -19.37 -8.77
C SER A 258 -21.57 -18.53 -7.50
N ARG A 259 -22.07 -19.01 -6.37
CA ARG A 259 -22.06 -18.24 -5.11
C ARG A 259 -20.74 -18.39 -4.35
N VAL A 260 -20.39 -17.37 -3.57
CA VAL A 260 -19.22 -17.36 -2.68
C VAL A 260 -19.72 -17.21 -1.24
N ALA A 261 -19.34 -18.13 -0.37
CA ALA A 261 -19.59 -18.03 1.07
C ALA A 261 -18.40 -17.34 1.75
N THR A 262 -18.62 -16.72 2.90
CA THR A 262 -17.55 -15.98 3.62
C THR A 262 -17.43 -16.47 5.04
N PHE A 263 -16.23 -16.41 5.60
CA PHE A 263 -16.08 -16.44 7.05
C PHE A 263 -16.52 -15.11 7.67
N GLU A 264 -16.90 -15.13 8.95
CA GLU A 264 -17.38 -13.96 9.68
C GLU A 264 -16.55 -12.70 9.45
N SER A 265 -17.26 -11.58 9.31
CA SER A 265 -16.75 -10.20 9.25
C SER A 265 -15.83 -9.85 8.07
N GLN A 266 -15.86 -10.66 7.01
CA GLN A 266 -15.31 -10.25 5.74
C GLN A 266 -16.14 -9.08 5.18
N LEU A 267 -15.52 -7.91 5.06
CA LEU A 267 -16.10 -6.75 4.38
C LEU A 267 -15.96 -6.95 2.87
N LEU A 268 -16.73 -7.88 2.31
CA LEU A 268 -16.90 -7.94 0.87
C LEU A 268 -17.79 -6.76 0.47
N SER A 269 -17.21 -5.74 -0.17
CA SER A 269 -18.03 -4.80 -0.93
C SER A 269 -18.54 -5.52 -2.17
N TYR A 270 -19.81 -5.91 -2.12
CA TYR A 270 -20.53 -6.62 -3.19
C TYR A 270 -20.92 -5.70 -4.36
N HIS A 271 -20.43 -4.47 -4.38
CA HIS A 271 -20.80 -3.42 -5.32
C HIS A 271 -19.58 -2.88 -6.06
N GLY A 272 -18.89 -3.76 -6.79
CA GLY A 272 -17.94 -3.30 -7.82
C GLY A 272 -18.71 -2.80 -9.06
N PRO A 273 -18.44 -1.60 -9.61
CA PRO A 273 -19.05 -1.15 -10.85
C PRO A 273 -18.65 -2.11 -11.97
N LEU A 274 -19.62 -2.93 -12.40
CA LEU A 274 -19.63 -3.74 -13.62
C LEU A 274 -18.24 -3.89 -14.27
N ALA A 275 -17.59 -5.02 -14.01
CA ALA A 275 -16.57 -5.54 -14.92
C ALA A 275 -17.28 -5.72 -16.28
N ASN A 276 -17.20 -4.68 -17.11
CA ASN A 276 -18.06 -4.53 -18.27
C ASN A 276 -17.77 -5.66 -19.26
N GLY A 277 -18.84 -6.32 -19.69
CA GLY A 277 -18.79 -7.46 -20.59
C GLY A 277 -18.11 -7.12 -21.90
N GLY A 278 -17.03 -7.85 -22.21
CA GLY A 278 -16.62 -8.04 -23.59
C GLY A 278 -17.82 -8.52 -24.40
N ARG A 279 -18.04 -7.91 -25.58
CA ARG A 279 -19.11 -8.31 -26.51
C ARG A 279 -18.89 -9.76 -26.91
N GLY A 280 -19.62 -10.67 -26.28
CA GLY A 280 -19.52 -12.11 -26.58
C GLY A 280 -19.89 -13.03 -25.42
N ILE A 281 -19.74 -12.58 -24.17
CA ILE A 281 -20.11 -13.42 -23.01
C ILE A 281 -21.57 -13.12 -22.65
N LYS A 282 -22.53 -13.81 -23.31
CA LYS A 282 -23.96 -13.74 -22.95
C LYS A 282 -24.26 -14.15 -21.49
N TRP A 283 -23.28 -14.72 -20.79
CA TRP A 283 -23.33 -15.06 -19.37
C TRP A 283 -23.00 -13.88 -18.42
N ALA A 284 -22.31 -12.83 -18.90
CA ALA A 284 -21.72 -11.78 -18.04
C ALA A 284 -22.66 -10.59 -17.71
N GLN A 285 -23.94 -10.66 -18.06
CA GLN A 285 -24.92 -9.58 -17.80
C GLN A 285 -26.12 -10.00 -16.97
N LYS A 286 -26.31 -11.30 -16.71
CA LYS A 286 -27.16 -11.68 -15.57
C LYS A 286 -26.36 -11.30 -14.35
N CYS A 287 -26.74 -10.18 -13.73
CA CYS A 287 -26.24 -9.71 -12.45
C CYS A 287 -25.77 -10.91 -11.64
N ILE A 288 -24.45 -11.07 -11.47
CA ILE A 288 -23.92 -11.91 -10.41
C ILE A 288 -24.36 -11.17 -9.14
N GLN A 289 -25.63 -11.39 -8.75
CA GLN A 289 -26.04 -11.19 -7.39
C GLN A 289 -25.19 -12.19 -6.64
N LEU A 290 -24.04 -11.74 -6.14
CA LEU A 290 -23.47 -12.30 -4.93
C LEU A 290 -24.60 -12.12 -3.89
N GLY A 291 -25.52 -13.09 -3.86
CA GLY A 291 -26.67 -13.08 -2.95
C GLY A 291 -26.17 -12.97 -1.52
N LYS A 292 -27.06 -12.74 -0.55
CA LYS A 292 -26.69 -12.66 0.87
C LYS A 292 -25.71 -13.79 1.21
N ALA A 293 -24.44 -13.45 1.41
CA ALA A 293 -23.40 -14.45 1.51
C ALA A 293 -23.65 -15.27 2.77
N GLU A 294 -23.68 -16.58 2.62
CA GLU A 294 -23.71 -17.48 3.77
C GLU A 294 -22.45 -17.25 4.59
N THR A 295 -22.66 -16.85 5.85
CA THR A 295 -21.57 -16.55 6.78
C THR A 295 -21.20 -17.79 7.58
N ILE A 296 -19.91 -18.11 7.62
CA ILE A 296 -19.36 -19.25 8.34
C ILE A 296 -18.64 -18.73 9.59
N ASN A 297 -19.08 -19.15 10.77
CA ASN A 297 -18.37 -18.85 12.00
C ASN A 297 -17.03 -19.60 12.03
N MET A 298 -15.94 -18.91 12.38
CA MET A 298 -14.63 -19.53 12.42
C MET A 298 -14.53 -20.68 13.45
N SER A 299 -15.36 -20.66 14.49
CA SER A 299 -15.46 -21.75 15.46
C SER A 299 -15.87 -23.09 14.85
N ALA A 300 -16.51 -23.08 13.67
CA ALA A 300 -16.80 -24.30 12.91
C ALA A 300 -15.52 -25.03 12.48
N ALA A 301 -14.41 -24.31 12.25
CA ALA A 301 -13.11 -24.90 11.94
C ALA A 301 -12.48 -25.65 13.14
N GLY A 302 -13.09 -25.62 14.32
CA GLY A 302 -12.70 -26.48 15.45
C GLY A 302 -13.08 -27.95 15.29
N SER A 303 -13.91 -28.30 14.29
CA SER A 303 -14.31 -29.68 14.01
C SER A 303 -14.40 -29.94 12.51
N LYS A 304 -13.46 -30.74 11.98
CA LYS A 304 -13.39 -31.12 10.56
C LYS A 304 -14.72 -31.67 10.04
N GLN A 305 -15.35 -32.60 10.76
CA GLN A 305 -16.62 -33.20 10.35
C GLN A 305 -17.73 -32.15 10.20
N LYS A 306 -17.93 -31.30 11.22
CA LYS A 306 -18.97 -30.27 11.19
C LYS A 306 -18.74 -29.25 10.07
N LEU A 307 -17.48 -28.85 9.85
CA LEU A 307 -17.14 -27.92 8.78
C LEU A 307 -17.36 -28.56 7.40
N LEU A 308 -16.95 -29.80 7.22
CA LEU A 308 -17.14 -30.55 5.97
C LEU A 308 -18.62 -30.73 5.63
N ASP A 309 -19.46 -31.08 6.61
CA ASP A 309 -20.90 -31.21 6.41
C ASP A 309 -21.52 -29.87 6.00
N LYS A 310 -21.09 -28.77 6.64
CA LYS A 310 -21.50 -27.42 6.24
C LYS A 310 -21.07 -27.13 4.79
N PHE A 311 -19.82 -27.43 4.42
CA PHE A 311 -19.31 -27.17 3.07
C PHE A 311 -20.02 -28.01 1.99
N LYS A 312 -20.32 -29.28 2.26
CA LYS A 312 -21.12 -30.11 1.35
C LYS A 312 -22.53 -29.54 1.14
N ALA A 313 -23.16 -29.01 2.19
CA ALA A 313 -24.44 -28.31 2.07
C ALA A 313 -24.33 -27.03 1.21
N LEU A 314 -23.22 -26.29 1.30
CA LEU A 314 -22.96 -25.13 0.43
C LEU A 314 -22.86 -25.55 -1.04
N VAL A 315 -22.09 -26.59 -1.35
CA VAL A 315 -21.95 -27.13 -2.72
C VAL A 315 -23.31 -27.50 -3.30
N ASN A 316 -24.14 -28.21 -2.54
CA ASN A 316 -25.50 -28.58 -2.95
C ASN A 316 -26.40 -27.35 -3.20
N SER A 317 -26.10 -26.22 -2.55
CA SER A 317 -26.83 -24.96 -2.67
C SER A 317 -26.26 -24.03 -3.76
N GLY A 318 -25.30 -24.50 -4.57
CA GLY A 318 -24.75 -23.74 -5.70
C GLY A 318 -23.56 -22.84 -5.38
N TYR A 319 -22.91 -23.04 -4.23
CA TYR A 319 -21.66 -22.34 -3.92
C TYR A 319 -20.47 -23.00 -4.60
N VAL A 320 -19.55 -22.17 -5.13
CA VAL A 320 -18.32 -22.60 -5.79
C VAL A 320 -17.09 -22.33 -4.94
N ALA A 321 -17.14 -21.32 -4.06
CA ALA A 321 -15.99 -20.90 -3.29
C ALA A 321 -16.35 -20.52 -1.85
N VAL A 322 -15.35 -20.57 -0.99
CA VAL A 322 -15.36 -19.95 0.34
C VAL A 322 -14.23 -18.93 0.43
N ALA A 323 -14.51 -17.81 1.06
CA ALA A 323 -13.59 -16.70 1.22
C ALA A 323 -13.25 -16.46 2.70
N LEU A 324 -11.99 -16.13 2.98
CA LEU A 324 -11.54 -15.80 4.33
C LEU A 324 -10.43 -14.75 4.33
N GLU A 325 -10.28 -14.05 5.44
CA GLU A 325 -9.16 -13.17 5.74
C GLU A 325 -8.21 -13.87 6.73
N MET A 326 -6.90 -13.84 6.49
CA MET A 326 -5.92 -14.43 7.42
C MET A 326 -5.85 -13.67 8.74
N VAL A 327 -6.07 -12.35 8.69
CA VAL A 327 -6.24 -11.49 9.86
C VAL A 327 -7.55 -10.73 9.69
N ARG A 328 -8.51 -11.07 10.55
CA ARG A 328 -9.87 -10.58 10.48
C ARG A 328 -9.93 -9.06 10.62
N GLN A 329 -10.60 -8.40 9.67
CA GLN A 329 -10.62 -6.94 9.61
C GLN A 329 -11.36 -6.28 10.76
N CYS A 330 -12.33 -6.94 11.39
CA CYS A 330 -13.16 -6.35 12.45
C CYS A 330 -12.47 -6.24 13.82
N ASP A 331 -11.53 -7.14 14.13
CA ASP A 331 -10.95 -7.24 15.47
C ASP A 331 -9.49 -7.70 15.49
N GLY A 332 -8.89 -7.95 14.32
CA GLY A 332 -7.52 -8.41 14.21
C GLY A 332 -7.30 -9.87 14.62
N ARG A 333 -8.36 -10.69 14.73
CA ARG A 333 -8.20 -12.11 15.04
C ARG A 333 -7.46 -12.82 13.90
N VAL A 334 -6.34 -13.42 14.23
CA VAL A 334 -5.51 -14.19 13.29
C VAL A 334 -6.04 -15.63 13.17
N VAL A 335 -6.14 -16.16 11.96
CA VAL A 335 -6.47 -17.57 11.70
C VAL A 335 -5.38 -18.47 12.29
N ARG A 336 -5.76 -19.49 13.07
CA ARG A 336 -4.78 -20.43 13.64
C ARG A 336 -4.36 -21.47 12.62
N ALA A 337 -3.15 -22.01 12.74
CA ALA A 337 -2.63 -23.04 11.83
C ALA A 337 -3.55 -24.28 11.72
N GLN A 338 -4.12 -24.72 12.86
CA GLN A 338 -5.09 -25.83 12.87
C GLN A 338 -6.41 -25.49 12.15
N GLU A 339 -6.90 -24.25 12.31
CA GLU A 339 -8.10 -23.77 11.63
C GLU A 339 -7.86 -23.72 10.13
N TRP A 340 -6.72 -23.17 9.70
CA TRP A 340 -6.28 -23.15 8.30
C TRP A 340 -6.23 -24.55 7.69
N ASN A 341 -5.53 -25.49 8.33
CA ASN A 341 -5.44 -26.87 7.85
C ASN A 341 -6.83 -27.52 7.71
N THR A 342 -7.69 -27.34 8.71
CA THR A 342 -9.05 -27.88 8.68
C THR A 342 -9.87 -27.29 7.54
N ILE A 343 -9.77 -25.97 7.31
CA ILE A 343 -10.46 -25.29 6.21
C ILE A 343 -9.96 -25.80 4.86
N CYS A 344 -8.65 -25.87 4.65
CA CYS A 344 -8.05 -26.35 3.40
C CYS A 344 -8.48 -27.79 3.07
N GLU A 345 -8.39 -28.70 4.05
CA GLU A 345 -8.81 -30.09 3.87
C GLU A 345 -10.31 -30.20 3.57
N CYS A 346 -11.16 -29.46 4.30
CA CYS A 346 -12.60 -29.45 4.05
C CYS A 346 -12.95 -28.86 2.68
N CYS A 347 -12.26 -27.79 2.23
CA CYS A 347 -12.46 -27.23 0.90
C CYS A 347 -12.09 -28.24 -0.20
N GLU A 348 -10.95 -28.91 -0.05
CA GLU A 348 -10.50 -29.93 -0.97
C GLU A 348 -11.50 -31.09 -1.07
N GLU A 349 -11.92 -31.64 0.09
CA GLU A 349 -12.85 -32.77 0.17
C GLU A 349 -14.28 -32.42 -0.29
N ALA A 350 -14.76 -31.20 -0.01
CA ALA A 350 -16.08 -30.76 -0.46
C ALA A 350 -16.11 -30.38 -1.94
N GLY A 351 -14.96 -30.01 -2.50
CA GLY A 351 -14.88 -29.50 -3.87
C GLY A 351 -15.19 -28.00 -3.97
N LEU A 352 -14.69 -27.20 -3.03
CA LEU A 352 -14.84 -25.75 -3.00
C LEU A 352 -13.50 -25.07 -3.24
N TYR A 353 -13.49 -24.00 -4.04
CA TYR A 353 -12.35 -23.12 -4.17
C TYR A 353 -12.14 -22.34 -2.86
N LEU A 354 -10.90 -22.26 -2.40
CA LEU A 354 -10.50 -21.45 -1.26
C LEU A 354 -9.95 -20.12 -1.77
N VAL A 355 -10.57 -19.02 -1.34
CA VAL A 355 -10.12 -17.66 -1.67
C VAL A 355 -9.65 -16.97 -0.41
N VAL A 356 -8.45 -16.39 -0.44
CA VAL A 356 -7.93 -15.60 0.67
C VAL A 356 -7.91 -14.13 0.29
N ASP A 357 -8.55 -13.30 1.10
CA ASP A 357 -8.45 -11.85 1.00
C ASP A 357 -7.16 -11.38 1.68
N GLU A 358 -6.18 -10.99 0.87
CA GLU A 358 -4.86 -10.50 1.30
C GLU A 358 -4.70 -8.99 1.11
N VAL A 359 -5.79 -8.26 0.82
CA VAL A 359 -5.75 -6.82 0.48
C VAL A 359 -5.08 -5.99 1.57
N LEU A 360 -5.26 -6.35 2.83
CA LEU A 360 -4.64 -5.66 3.97
C LEU A 360 -3.42 -6.37 4.56
N THR A 361 -3.28 -7.67 4.32
CA THR A 361 -2.29 -8.50 5.02
C THR A 361 -0.99 -8.66 4.24
N ALA A 362 -0.99 -8.36 2.93
CA ALA A 362 0.18 -8.42 2.07
C ALA A 362 1.38 -7.66 2.67
N TRP A 363 2.51 -8.34 2.80
CA TRP A 363 3.75 -7.97 3.51
C TRP A 363 3.61 -7.67 5.01
N ARG A 364 2.51 -7.08 5.47
CA ARG A 364 2.31 -6.58 6.84
C ARG A 364 2.36 -7.69 7.90
N CYS A 365 1.95 -8.90 7.55
CA CYS A 365 1.91 -10.02 8.50
C CYS A 365 3.22 -10.79 8.61
N GLY A 366 4.24 -10.41 7.84
CA GLY A 366 5.55 -11.07 7.87
C GLY A 366 5.84 -12.01 6.71
N ALA A 367 5.03 -11.97 5.66
CA ALA A 367 5.19 -12.72 4.43
C ALA A 367 4.54 -11.92 3.27
N PRO A 368 4.92 -12.15 2.00
CA PRO A 368 4.32 -11.48 0.85
C PRO A 368 2.79 -11.58 0.88
N PHE A 369 2.26 -12.80 1.08
CA PHE A 369 0.90 -13.02 1.56
C PHE A 369 0.90 -13.73 2.92
N ALA A 370 -0.03 -13.39 3.81
CA ALA A 370 -0.07 -13.94 5.16
C ALA A 370 -0.26 -15.46 5.17
N HIS A 371 -1.02 -16.05 4.25
CA HIS A 371 -1.15 -17.51 4.16
C HIS A 371 0.16 -18.23 3.77
N GLN A 372 1.22 -17.49 3.43
CA GLN A 372 2.55 -18.05 3.11
C GLN A 372 3.47 -18.11 4.32
N LEU A 373 3.01 -17.65 5.49
CA LEU A 373 3.77 -17.82 6.72
C LEU A 373 4.05 -19.31 6.98
N PRO A 374 5.19 -19.66 7.61
CA PRO A 374 5.63 -21.04 7.74
C PRO A 374 4.59 -22.00 8.33
N GLU A 375 3.79 -21.55 9.29
CA GLU A 375 2.75 -22.36 9.91
C GLU A 375 1.56 -22.72 9.01
N TYR A 376 1.40 -22.05 7.86
CA TYR A 376 0.33 -22.28 6.89
C TYR A 376 0.82 -22.99 5.62
N SER A 377 2.14 -23.19 5.49
CA SER A 377 2.84 -23.67 4.28
C SER A 377 2.37 -25.00 3.70
N LYS A 378 1.68 -25.84 4.48
CA LYS A 378 1.15 -27.14 4.04
C LYS A 378 0.17 -27.01 2.87
N HIS A 379 -0.58 -25.91 2.81
CA HIS A 379 -1.63 -25.70 1.83
C HIS A 379 -1.55 -24.30 1.24
N LYS A 380 -1.91 -24.17 -0.05
CA LYS A 380 -2.10 -22.89 -0.73
C LYS A 380 -3.58 -22.70 -1.04
N PRO A 381 -4.13 -21.48 -0.94
CA PRO A 381 -5.49 -21.22 -1.41
C PRO A 381 -5.56 -21.39 -2.93
N SER A 382 -6.75 -21.56 -3.49
CA SER A 382 -6.92 -21.56 -4.95
C SER A 382 -6.66 -20.17 -5.53
N PHE A 383 -7.18 -19.14 -4.84
CA PHE A 383 -7.08 -17.75 -5.26
C PHE A 383 -6.73 -16.83 -4.11
N VAL A 384 -6.13 -15.70 -4.46
CA VAL A 384 -5.84 -14.60 -3.54
C VAL A 384 -6.40 -13.32 -4.14
N VAL A 385 -7.17 -12.57 -3.35
CA VAL A 385 -7.52 -11.19 -3.68
C VAL A 385 -6.46 -10.28 -3.08
N PHE A 386 -5.84 -9.44 -3.90
CA PHE A 386 -4.77 -8.53 -3.47
C PHE A 386 -5.13 -7.08 -3.80
N GLY A 387 -4.47 -6.12 -3.14
CA GLY A 387 -4.76 -4.70 -3.27
C GLY A 387 -3.91 -3.82 -2.38
N LYS A 388 -4.36 -2.56 -2.19
CA LYS A 388 -3.78 -1.54 -1.30
C LYS A 388 -2.26 -1.45 -1.37
N ALA A 389 -1.57 -2.05 -0.40
CA ALA A 389 -0.12 -1.99 -0.23
C ALA A 389 0.64 -2.45 -1.47
N VAL A 390 0.07 -3.39 -2.23
CA VAL A 390 0.63 -3.90 -3.48
C VAL A 390 0.72 -2.80 -4.54
N GLY A 391 -0.14 -1.77 -4.49
CA GLY A 391 -0.20 -0.68 -5.46
C GLY A 391 -1.08 -0.97 -6.68
N ALA A 392 -1.40 -2.25 -6.92
CA ALA A 392 -2.44 -2.71 -7.84
C ALA A 392 -3.42 -3.60 -7.08
N SER A 393 -4.67 -3.67 -7.53
CA SER A 393 -5.68 -4.59 -6.99
C SER A 393 -6.07 -5.65 -7.99
N GLY A 394 -6.38 -6.86 -7.53
CA GLY A 394 -6.90 -7.90 -8.40
C GLY A 394 -6.94 -9.31 -7.82
N LEU A 395 -7.03 -10.29 -8.72
CA LEU A 395 -7.09 -11.72 -8.40
C LEU A 395 -5.80 -12.39 -8.86
N ALA A 396 -5.19 -13.16 -7.96
CA ALA A 396 -4.08 -14.05 -8.27
C ALA A 396 -4.49 -15.51 -8.03
N VAL A 397 -3.87 -16.42 -8.76
CA VAL A 397 -4.13 -17.86 -8.70
C VAL A 397 -2.89 -18.61 -8.24
N HIS A 398 -3.08 -19.59 -7.36
CA HIS A 398 -2.07 -20.63 -7.13
C HIS A 398 -2.50 -21.87 -7.89
N TRP A 399 -1.78 -22.22 -8.95
CA TRP A 399 -2.10 -23.35 -9.81
C TRP A 399 -2.14 -24.69 -9.06
N ASP A 400 -1.35 -24.81 -7.99
CA ASP A 400 -1.30 -25.95 -7.08
C ASP A 400 -2.17 -25.77 -5.81
N GLY A 401 -3.05 -24.77 -5.83
CA GLY A 401 -3.94 -24.44 -4.73
C GLY A 401 -4.98 -25.51 -4.43
N VAL A 402 -5.53 -25.45 -3.22
CA VAL A 402 -6.65 -26.27 -2.75
C VAL A 402 -7.73 -26.32 -3.82
N HIS A 403 -8.27 -27.51 -4.09
CA HIS A 403 -9.23 -27.80 -5.14
C HIS A 403 -8.74 -27.57 -6.59
N LEU A 404 -7.99 -26.51 -6.90
CA LEU A 404 -7.54 -26.20 -8.26
C LEU A 404 -6.51 -27.22 -8.79
N LYS A 405 -5.65 -27.76 -7.91
CA LYS A 405 -4.69 -28.81 -8.27
C LYS A 405 -5.32 -30.02 -8.98
N ARG A 406 -6.61 -30.31 -8.72
CA ARG A 406 -7.35 -31.42 -9.38
C ARG A 406 -7.52 -31.24 -10.88
N LEU A 407 -7.41 -30.00 -11.37
CA LEU A 407 -7.54 -29.66 -12.77
C LEU A 407 -6.23 -29.94 -13.54
N GLY A 408 -5.12 -30.19 -12.83
CA GLY A 408 -3.83 -30.53 -13.42
C GLY A 408 -3.02 -29.34 -13.94
N TYR A 409 -3.42 -28.09 -13.66
CA TYR A 409 -2.67 -26.90 -14.09
C TYR A 409 -1.27 -26.79 -13.45
N ALA A 410 -1.05 -27.42 -12.30
CA ALA A 410 0.24 -27.47 -11.62
C ALA A 410 1.06 -28.74 -11.93
N ASP A 411 0.50 -29.68 -12.69
CA ASP A 411 1.19 -30.92 -12.99
C ASP A 411 2.30 -30.65 -14.02
N PRO A 412 3.52 -31.21 -13.83
CA PRO A 412 4.60 -31.08 -14.79
C PRO A 412 4.16 -31.50 -16.21
N GLY A 413 4.32 -30.61 -17.19
CA GLY A 413 3.88 -30.82 -18.58
C GLY A 413 2.59 -30.07 -18.98
N TYR A 414 1.89 -29.44 -18.04
CA TYR A 414 0.73 -28.58 -18.32
C TYR A 414 0.97 -27.09 -18.01
N GLU A 415 2.23 -26.67 -17.81
CA GLU A 415 2.59 -25.26 -17.56
C GLU A 415 2.14 -24.34 -18.71
N VAL A 416 2.20 -24.86 -19.94
CA VAL A 416 1.70 -24.17 -21.14
C VAL A 416 0.20 -23.92 -21.05
N LYS A 417 -0.59 -24.82 -20.44
CA LYS A 417 -2.04 -24.63 -20.29
C LYS A 417 -2.40 -23.53 -19.30
N ALA A 418 -1.66 -23.40 -18.21
CA ALA A 418 -1.79 -22.27 -17.30
C ALA A 418 -1.46 -20.95 -18.01
N THR A 419 -0.37 -20.94 -18.79
CA THR A 419 0.03 -19.80 -19.61
C THR A 419 -1.02 -19.44 -20.68
N ASP A 420 -1.54 -20.42 -21.40
CA ASP A 420 -2.61 -20.25 -22.39
C ASP A 420 -3.88 -19.69 -21.76
N PHE A 421 -4.27 -20.19 -20.57
CA PHE A 421 -5.41 -19.67 -19.83
C PHE A 421 -5.21 -18.18 -19.52
N VAL A 422 -4.04 -17.82 -18.99
CA VAL A 422 -3.71 -16.44 -18.64
C VAL A 422 -3.79 -15.54 -19.87
N HIS A 423 -3.19 -15.96 -20.99
CA HIS A 423 -3.30 -15.22 -22.24
C HIS A 423 -4.75 -15.08 -22.70
N HIS A 424 -5.53 -16.16 -22.73
CA HIS A 424 -6.94 -16.12 -23.11
C HIS A 424 -7.77 -15.20 -22.23
N TRP A 425 -7.52 -15.23 -20.92
CA TRP A 425 -8.20 -14.40 -19.95
C TRP A 425 -7.84 -12.92 -20.10
N ASP A 426 -6.55 -12.61 -20.30
CA ASP A 426 -6.07 -11.24 -20.57
C ASP A 426 -6.76 -10.63 -21.82
N HIS A 427 -7.08 -11.46 -22.84
CA HIS A 427 -7.82 -11.01 -24.03
C HIS A 427 -9.33 -10.80 -23.80
N LYS A 428 -9.90 -11.39 -22.74
CA LYS A 428 -11.33 -11.29 -22.39
C LYS A 428 -11.63 -10.12 -21.45
N SER A 429 -10.71 -9.78 -20.54
CA SER A 429 -10.90 -8.70 -19.58
C SER A 429 -10.51 -7.34 -20.16
N SER A 430 -11.48 -6.45 -20.36
CA SER A 430 -11.22 -5.08 -20.80
C SER A 430 -10.92 -4.14 -19.62
N ARG A 431 -9.80 -4.33 -18.89
CA ARG A 431 -9.11 -3.28 -18.13
C ARG A 431 -7.62 -3.65 -18.03
N ILE A 432 -6.86 -3.30 -19.06
CA ILE A 432 -5.40 -3.23 -18.95
C ILE A 432 -5.12 -2.29 -17.76
N ILE A 433 -4.39 -2.78 -16.76
CA ILE A 433 -3.93 -1.97 -15.62
C ILE A 433 -3.36 -0.64 -16.11
N ASP A 434 -3.70 0.46 -15.44
CA ASP A 434 -3.12 1.75 -15.79
C ASP A 434 -1.58 1.64 -15.75
N PRO A 435 -0.86 2.07 -16.80
CA PRO A 435 0.60 1.95 -16.83
C PRO A 435 1.29 2.53 -15.61
N ASN A 436 0.77 3.64 -15.06
CA ASN A 436 1.37 4.27 -13.88
C ASN A 436 1.08 3.48 -12.60
N GLU A 437 -0.09 2.83 -12.50
CA GLU A 437 -0.39 1.90 -11.40
C GLU A 437 0.47 0.65 -11.48
N ALA A 438 0.61 0.05 -12.67
CA ALA A 438 1.45 -1.12 -12.89
C ALA A 438 2.93 -0.84 -12.56
N LEU A 439 3.47 0.29 -13.02
CA LEU A 439 4.85 0.69 -12.72
C LEU A 439 5.04 0.94 -11.22
N ARG A 440 4.09 1.61 -10.55
CA ARG A 440 4.16 1.85 -9.09
C ARG A 440 4.11 0.54 -8.31
N SER A 441 3.17 -0.33 -8.67
CA SER A 441 3.03 -1.67 -8.10
C SER A 441 4.32 -2.48 -8.29
N TRP A 442 4.89 -2.47 -9.50
CA TRP A 442 6.17 -3.13 -9.77
C TRP A 442 7.30 -2.58 -8.89
N GLY A 443 7.40 -1.25 -8.77
CA GLY A 443 8.39 -0.63 -7.89
C GLY A 443 8.24 -1.02 -6.42
N TYR A 444 7.01 -1.20 -5.91
CA TYR A 444 6.79 -1.72 -4.57
C TYR A 444 7.23 -3.17 -4.42
N ILE A 445 6.98 -4.03 -5.41
CA ILE A 445 7.44 -5.42 -5.40
C ILE A 445 8.96 -5.46 -5.29
N LEU A 446 9.67 -4.72 -6.15
CA LEU A 446 11.14 -4.66 -6.13
C LEU A 446 11.68 -4.06 -4.82
N LEU A 447 11.04 -3.00 -4.30
CA LEU A 447 11.41 -2.44 -3.00
C LEU A 447 11.20 -3.45 -1.88
N SER A 448 10.13 -4.23 -1.92
CA SER A 448 9.81 -5.19 -0.86
C SER A 448 10.89 -6.25 -0.68
N GLU A 449 11.52 -6.67 -1.78
CA GLU A 449 12.65 -7.59 -1.79
C GLU A 449 13.92 -6.89 -1.31
N LYS A 450 14.24 -5.70 -1.87
CA LYS A 450 15.42 -4.90 -1.50
C LYS A 450 15.47 -4.54 -0.01
N ASP A 451 14.32 -4.20 0.57
CA ASP A 451 14.19 -3.73 1.94
C ASP A 451 13.74 -4.82 2.93
N GLU A 452 13.58 -6.07 2.48
CA GLU A 452 13.11 -7.22 3.28
C GLU A 452 11.80 -6.92 4.04
N TRP A 453 10.78 -6.35 3.37
CA TRP A 453 9.57 -5.83 4.03
C TRP A 453 8.85 -6.82 4.93
N SER A 454 8.75 -8.09 4.53
CA SER A 454 8.16 -9.14 5.35
C SER A 454 8.87 -9.27 6.72
N LYS A 455 10.20 -9.37 6.71
CA LYS A 455 11.00 -9.46 7.94
C LYS A 455 10.90 -8.17 8.76
N ARG A 456 10.94 -7.02 8.08
CA ARG A 456 10.79 -5.71 8.72
C ARG A 456 9.43 -5.53 9.39
N ALA A 457 8.35 -6.01 8.77
CA ALA A 457 7.02 -5.95 9.35
C ALA A 457 6.91 -6.75 10.66
N LEU A 458 7.58 -7.90 10.76
CA LEU A 458 7.66 -8.66 12.01
C LEU A 458 8.45 -7.90 13.08
N GLN A 459 9.61 -7.32 12.71
CA GLN A 459 10.45 -6.58 13.63
C GLN A 459 9.74 -5.33 14.18
N ILE A 460 9.19 -4.49 13.30
CA ILE A 460 8.40 -3.30 13.68
C ILE A 460 7.21 -3.72 14.55
N GLY A 461 6.47 -4.74 14.11
CA GLY A 461 5.33 -5.26 14.86
C GLY A 461 5.69 -5.69 16.28
N LYS A 462 6.85 -6.34 16.45
CA LYS A 462 7.40 -6.74 17.74
C LYS A 462 7.78 -5.52 18.58
N THR A 463 8.60 -4.62 18.04
CA THR A 463 9.09 -3.42 18.73
C THR A 463 7.92 -2.55 19.24
N LEU A 464 6.90 -2.33 18.41
CA LEU A 464 5.71 -1.57 18.78
C LEU A 464 4.93 -2.26 19.89
N ARG A 465 4.68 -3.57 19.79
CA ARG A 465 3.93 -4.33 20.81
C ARG A 465 4.64 -4.38 22.16
N GLU A 466 5.96 -4.53 22.16
CA GLU A 466 6.77 -4.54 23.38
C GLU A 466 6.72 -3.19 24.09
N ASN A 467 6.83 -2.08 23.34
CA ASN A 467 6.69 -0.74 23.90
C ASN A 467 5.28 -0.45 24.43
N LEU A 468 4.25 -0.88 23.70
CA LEU A 468 2.87 -0.76 24.15
C LEU A 468 2.62 -1.54 25.44
N LYS A 469 3.15 -2.78 25.54
CA LYS A 469 3.04 -3.60 26.75
C LYS A 469 3.81 -3.01 27.94
N ARG A 470 4.94 -2.34 27.69
CA ARG A 470 5.70 -1.64 28.74
C ARG A 470 4.92 -0.46 29.31
N LEU A 471 4.20 0.28 28.46
CA LEU A 471 3.41 1.44 28.86
C LEU A 471 2.04 1.06 29.46
N TYR A 472 1.42 0.01 28.92
CA TYR A 472 0.10 -0.48 29.31
C TYR A 472 0.12 -2.00 29.44
N PRO A 473 0.60 -2.57 30.56
CA PRO A 473 0.78 -4.02 30.72
C PRO A 473 -0.47 -4.87 30.49
N GLU A 474 -1.66 -4.29 30.68
CA GLU A 474 -2.95 -4.91 30.51
C GLU A 474 -3.52 -4.82 29.08
N ILE A 475 -2.84 -4.12 28.16
CA ILE A 475 -3.30 -3.94 26.79
C ILE A 475 -3.30 -5.27 26.02
N LYS A 476 -4.45 -5.60 25.43
CA LYS A 476 -4.58 -6.72 24.50
C LYS A 476 -4.46 -6.21 23.07
N VAL A 477 -3.27 -6.31 22.51
CA VAL A 477 -2.98 -5.96 21.11
C VAL A 477 -3.28 -7.15 20.22
N ALA A 478 -4.13 -6.96 19.21
CA ALA A 478 -4.46 -7.97 18.22
C ALA A 478 -3.75 -7.71 16.87
N GLY A 479 -4.00 -8.57 15.87
CA GLY A 479 -3.32 -8.56 14.58
C GLY A 479 -1.97 -9.29 14.59
N ARG A 480 -1.22 -9.15 13.50
CA ARG A 480 0.06 -9.83 13.28
C ARG A 480 1.06 -8.93 12.57
N GLY A 481 2.34 -9.03 12.94
CA GLY A 481 3.40 -8.19 12.36
C GLY A 481 3.05 -6.70 12.47
N ALA A 482 3.25 -5.95 11.40
CA ALA A 482 2.93 -4.53 11.31
C ALA A 482 1.44 -4.24 11.01
N LEU A 483 0.57 -5.25 11.05
CA LEU A 483 -0.88 -5.07 11.07
C LEU A 483 -1.34 -5.15 12.54
N ILE A 484 -1.66 -4.01 13.14
CA ILE A 484 -1.91 -3.90 14.59
C ILE A 484 -3.35 -3.49 14.84
N TYR A 485 -3.99 -4.12 15.82
CA TYR A 485 -5.31 -3.69 16.30
C TYR A 485 -5.20 -3.33 17.78
N LEU A 486 -5.53 -2.09 18.09
CA LEU A 486 -5.46 -1.54 19.44
C LEU A 486 -6.86 -1.28 19.96
N PRO A 487 -7.19 -1.60 21.22
CA PRO A 487 -8.46 -1.16 21.78
C PRO A 487 -8.51 0.37 21.75
N ASP A 488 -9.62 0.88 21.28
CA ASP A 488 -9.79 2.29 20.92
C ASP A 488 -9.42 3.24 22.09
N ARG A 489 -9.80 2.90 23.33
CA ARG A 489 -9.41 3.66 24.53
C ARG A 489 -7.90 3.90 24.67
N TYR A 490 -7.05 2.95 24.26
CA TYR A 490 -5.59 3.09 24.37
C TYR A 490 -5.03 3.85 23.18
N ALA A 491 -5.53 3.57 21.98
CA ALA A 491 -5.16 4.34 20.80
C ALA A 491 -5.42 5.85 21.01
N ARG A 492 -6.56 6.21 21.60
CA ARG A 492 -6.88 7.60 21.99
C ARG A 492 -5.88 8.18 22.99
N LYS A 493 -5.56 7.46 24.06
CA LYS A 493 -4.59 7.94 25.08
C LYS A 493 -3.20 8.24 24.50
N MET A 494 -2.82 7.54 23.44
CA MET A 494 -1.52 7.69 22.78
C MET A 494 -1.55 8.61 21.55
N ASP A 495 -2.72 9.16 21.21
CA ASP A 495 -2.97 9.91 19.99
C ASP A 495 -2.50 9.15 18.74
N ILE A 496 -2.83 7.84 18.66
CA ILE A 496 -2.53 6.99 17.50
C ILE A 496 -3.62 7.19 16.45
N VAL A 497 -3.18 7.53 15.25
CA VAL A 497 -4.00 7.63 14.05
C VAL A 497 -4.19 6.24 13.44
N GLY A 498 -5.44 5.83 13.20
CA GLY A 498 -5.78 4.52 12.67
C GLY A 498 -7.27 4.37 12.37
N ALA A 499 -7.67 3.20 11.87
CA ALA A 499 -9.01 3.05 11.27
C ALA A 499 -9.93 2.57 12.36
N ALA A 500 -10.98 3.32 12.66
CA ALA A 500 -11.99 2.84 13.57
C ALA A 500 -12.67 1.59 13.01
N VAL A 501 -12.60 0.52 13.77
CA VAL A 501 -13.21 -0.76 13.45
C VAL A 501 -14.25 -1.08 14.54
N ASP A 502 -15.50 -1.10 14.11
CA ASP A 502 -16.70 -1.36 14.93
C ASP A 502 -16.78 -0.55 16.24
N GLY A 503 -16.13 0.63 16.26
CA GLY A 503 -16.05 1.51 17.44
C GLY A 503 -15.30 0.92 18.63
N LYS A 504 -14.66 -0.25 18.50
CA LYS A 504 -13.97 -0.96 19.59
C LYS A 504 -12.47 -0.97 19.44
N PHE A 505 -12.00 -1.04 18.19
CA PHE A 505 -10.60 -1.14 17.86
C PHE A 505 -10.18 -0.04 16.89
N ILE A 506 -8.92 0.33 16.98
CA ILE A 506 -8.22 1.14 15.99
C ILE A 506 -7.25 0.20 15.26
N ARG A 507 -7.46 0.04 13.95
CA ARG A 507 -6.55 -0.67 13.06
C ARG A 507 -5.41 0.27 12.69
N TRP A 508 -4.21 -0.08 13.12
CA TRP A 508 -3.00 0.70 12.98
C TRP A 508 -2.02 0.01 12.03
N LEU A 509 -1.60 0.74 10.99
CA LEU A 509 -0.85 0.20 9.85
C LEU A 509 0.48 0.96 9.66
N PRO A 510 1.45 0.85 10.58
CA PRO A 510 2.74 1.53 10.46
C PRO A 510 3.42 1.33 9.11
N TYR A 511 4.18 2.35 8.70
CA TYR A 511 5.13 2.22 7.62
C TYR A 511 6.16 1.14 7.96
N LEU A 512 6.69 0.49 6.94
CA LEU A 512 7.80 -0.45 7.00
C LEU A 512 9.13 0.28 6.77
N ASP A 513 9.31 1.41 7.43
CA ASP A 513 10.54 2.19 7.37
C ASP A 513 11.53 1.73 8.45
N GLU A 514 12.83 1.80 8.15
CA GLU A 514 13.88 1.24 9.00
C GLU A 514 13.91 1.83 10.42
N GLY A 515 13.54 3.12 10.56
CA GLY A 515 13.53 3.81 11.85
C GLY A 515 12.58 3.20 12.88
N LEU A 516 11.53 2.48 12.45
CA LEU A 516 10.58 1.83 13.36
C LEU A 516 11.07 0.47 13.88
N ASN A 517 12.23 -0.01 13.43
CA ASN A 517 12.87 -1.20 14.00
C ASN A 517 13.52 -0.93 15.36
N ASP A 518 13.94 0.31 15.61
CA ASP A 518 14.70 0.70 16.80
C ASP A 518 13.77 0.99 17.99
N SER A 519 13.91 0.21 19.06
CA SER A 519 13.08 0.36 20.26
C SER A 519 13.28 1.70 20.97
N ASN A 520 14.45 2.34 20.87
CA ASN A 520 14.69 3.64 21.48
C ASN A 520 13.95 4.73 20.70
N ILE A 521 14.05 4.70 19.36
CA ILE A 521 13.29 5.61 18.48
C ILE A 521 11.79 5.44 18.74
N VAL A 522 11.30 4.19 18.77
CA VAL A 522 9.89 3.89 19.06
C VAL A 522 9.47 4.33 20.46
N SER A 523 10.32 4.16 21.47
CA SER A 523 10.05 4.61 22.84
C SER A 523 9.86 6.12 22.91
N GLU A 524 10.66 6.88 22.16
CA GLU A 524 10.50 8.34 22.06
C GLU A 524 9.16 8.72 21.44
N LEU A 525 8.63 7.93 20.50
CA LEU A 525 7.31 8.20 19.93
C LEU A 525 6.24 8.20 21.02
N PHE A 526 6.29 7.25 21.93
CA PHE A 526 5.23 7.11 22.92
C PHE A 526 5.42 7.93 24.20
N ASN A 527 6.51 8.70 24.31
CA ASN A 527 6.69 9.61 25.44
C ASN A 527 5.85 10.90 25.29
N GLU A 528 5.86 11.75 26.31
CA GLU A 528 5.07 12.99 26.34
C GLU A 528 5.47 13.97 25.22
N SER A 529 6.76 14.05 24.88
CA SER A 529 7.26 14.85 23.77
C SER A 529 6.76 14.33 22.43
N GLY A 530 6.84 13.01 22.17
CA GLY A 530 6.37 12.40 20.94
C GLY A 530 4.85 12.52 20.78
N THR A 531 4.11 12.41 21.88
CA THR A 531 2.66 12.66 21.93
C THR A 531 2.33 14.11 21.59
N THR A 532 3.07 15.07 22.18
CA THR A 532 2.92 16.50 21.89
C THR A 532 3.22 16.80 20.42
N THR A 533 4.29 16.24 19.86
CA THR A 533 4.63 16.36 18.44
C THR A 533 3.51 15.81 17.55
N ARG A 534 2.96 14.62 17.86
CA ARG A 534 1.81 14.08 17.13
C ARG A 534 0.61 15.02 17.19
N ARG A 535 0.24 15.55 18.36
CA ARG A 535 -0.86 16.51 18.50
C ARG A 535 -0.66 17.77 17.67
N ILE A 536 0.55 18.35 17.70
CA ILE A 536 0.90 19.55 16.93
C ILE A 536 0.78 19.25 15.43
N LEU A 537 1.36 18.14 15.00
CA LEU A 537 1.31 17.73 13.61
C LEU A 537 -0.14 17.46 13.17
N THR A 538 -0.92 16.65 13.89
CA THR A 538 -2.35 16.38 13.61
C THR A 538 -3.15 17.68 13.41
N ARG A 539 -2.92 18.70 14.26
CA ARG A 539 -3.55 20.03 14.13
C ARG A 539 -3.04 20.85 12.94
N SER A 540 -1.82 20.58 12.47
CA SER A 540 -1.27 21.24 11.28
C SER A 540 -1.81 20.65 9.97
N ILE A 541 -2.19 19.37 9.93
CA ILE A 541 -2.79 18.75 8.72
C ILE A 541 -4.27 19.08 8.57
N SER A 542 -4.99 19.34 9.66
CA SER A 542 -6.34 19.91 9.55
C SER A 542 -6.36 21.24 8.79
N ASN A 543 -5.19 21.87 8.57
CA ASN A 543 -5.01 23.07 7.75
C ASN A 543 -4.42 22.80 6.35
N PHE A 544 -4.10 21.55 5.99
CA PHE A 544 -3.54 21.17 4.68
C PHE A 544 -4.63 20.65 3.73
N ASN A 545 -4.80 21.34 2.60
CA ASN A 545 -5.76 21.03 1.53
C ASN A 545 -5.40 19.78 0.68
N ALA A 546 -4.68 18.80 1.22
CA ALA A 546 -4.53 17.51 0.55
C ALA A 546 -5.81 16.70 0.81
N LEU A 547 -6.86 17.00 0.03
CA LEU A 547 -8.15 16.32 0.08
C LEU A 547 -7.90 14.86 -0.32
N ARG A 548 -7.82 13.93 0.62
CA ARG A 548 -7.82 12.47 0.35
C ARG A 548 -9.04 11.82 0.96
N CYS A 549 -9.57 10.80 0.29
CA CYS A 549 -10.66 10.01 0.79
C CYS A 549 -10.21 9.16 1.98
N ILE A 550 -10.77 9.34 3.16
CA ILE A 550 -10.44 8.51 4.33
C ILE A 550 -10.97 7.08 4.24
N ALA A 551 -11.89 6.80 3.32
CA ALA A 551 -12.41 5.46 3.09
C ALA A 551 -11.55 4.69 2.08
N CYS A 552 -11.19 5.30 0.96
CA CYS A 552 -10.45 4.65 -0.14
C CYS A 552 -9.01 5.15 -0.37
N GLY A 553 -8.52 6.14 0.37
CA GLY A 553 -7.15 6.69 0.22
C GLY A 553 -6.91 7.56 -1.02
N ASP A 554 -7.86 7.63 -1.96
CA ASP A 554 -7.71 8.37 -3.21
C ASP A 554 -7.59 9.88 -2.98
N TYR A 555 -6.77 10.52 -3.82
CA TYR A 555 -6.76 11.98 -3.92
C TYR A 555 -8.10 12.48 -4.47
N LEU A 556 -8.70 13.41 -3.75
CA LEU A 556 -9.96 14.05 -4.10
C LEU A 556 -9.66 15.28 -4.92
N HIS A 557 -10.17 15.29 -6.15
CA HIS A 557 -10.29 16.52 -6.93
C HIS A 557 -11.49 17.34 -6.48
N VAL A 558 -12.56 16.67 -6.02
CA VAL A 558 -13.75 17.27 -5.39
C VAL A 558 -14.23 16.30 -4.30
N PRO A 559 -14.41 16.75 -3.04
CA PRO A 559 -14.95 15.90 -1.98
C PRO A 559 -16.45 15.64 -2.22
N GLY A 560 -16.88 14.39 -2.10
CA GLY A 560 -18.31 14.04 -2.12
C GLY A 560 -18.99 14.29 -0.78
N TYR A 561 -18.21 14.24 0.30
CA TYR A 561 -18.59 14.66 1.65
C TYR A 561 -17.54 15.63 2.17
N GLY A 562 -18.00 16.77 2.72
CA GLY A 562 -17.15 17.80 3.30
C GLY A 562 -16.26 17.26 4.43
N PRO A 563 -15.28 18.05 4.91
CA PRO A 563 -14.38 17.58 5.95
C PRO A 563 -15.22 17.18 7.16
N CYS A 564 -15.01 15.96 7.64
CA CYS A 564 -15.61 15.56 8.89
C CYS A 564 -15.23 16.57 9.97
N THR A 565 -16.22 17.09 10.69
CA THR A 565 -15.98 18.06 11.77
C THR A 565 -15.09 17.52 12.90
N ARG A 566 -14.87 16.20 12.97
CA ARG A 566 -14.03 15.52 13.97
C ARG A 566 -12.64 15.13 13.47
N CYS A 567 -12.51 14.49 12.31
CA CYS A 567 -11.18 14.09 11.77
C CYS A 567 -10.60 15.03 10.72
N ALA A 568 -11.35 16.05 10.30
CA ALA A 568 -11.06 16.89 9.14
C ALA A 568 -10.86 16.10 7.81
N GLY A 569 -11.11 14.79 7.82
CA GLY A 569 -10.98 13.90 6.68
C GLY A 569 -12.15 14.01 5.73
N PHE A 570 -11.89 13.82 4.45
CA PHE A 570 -12.85 13.94 3.37
C PHE A 570 -13.22 12.57 2.83
N ILE A 571 -14.38 12.43 2.18
CA ILE A 571 -14.79 11.17 1.53
C ILE A 571 -15.06 11.45 0.05
N CYS A 572 -14.57 10.58 -0.84
CA CYS A 572 -14.83 10.71 -2.27
C CYS A 572 -16.28 10.43 -2.59
N GLN A 573 -16.77 10.99 -3.69
CA GLN A 573 -18.14 10.79 -4.16
C GLN A 573 -18.47 9.29 -4.33
N VAL A 574 -17.51 8.49 -4.79
CA VAL A 574 -17.68 7.03 -4.96
C VAL A 574 -17.93 6.33 -3.62
N CYS A 575 -17.19 6.70 -2.57
CA CYS A 575 -17.37 6.15 -1.23
C CYS A 575 -18.66 6.64 -0.57
N VAL A 576 -19.07 7.89 -0.81
CA VAL A 576 -20.39 8.40 -0.39
C VAL A 576 -21.52 7.60 -1.04
N GLU A 577 -21.44 7.37 -2.35
CA GLU A 577 -22.43 6.57 -3.08
C GLU A 577 -22.45 5.10 -2.62
N SER A 578 -21.34 4.63 -2.07
CA SER A 578 -21.19 3.28 -1.48
C SER A 578 -21.64 3.20 -0.01
N GLY A 579 -22.07 4.31 0.59
CA GLY A 579 -22.52 4.38 1.98
C GLY A 579 -21.40 4.47 3.02
N ASP A 580 -20.15 4.67 2.61
CA ASP A 580 -19.01 4.77 3.54
C ASP A 580 -19.05 6.04 4.42
N ASP A 581 -19.88 7.03 4.05
CA ASP A 581 -20.08 8.26 4.79
C ASP A 581 -21.20 8.19 5.84
N GLU A 582 -22.02 7.13 5.85
CA GLU A 582 -23.12 6.96 6.81
C GLU A 582 -22.63 7.08 8.26
N ARG A 583 -21.49 6.45 8.58
CA ARG A 583 -20.86 6.55 9.90
C ARG A 583 -20.49 8.00 10.24
N HIS A 584 -20.03 8.78 9.27
CA HIS A 584 -19.68 10.19 9.47
C HIS A 584 -20.89 11.11 9.60
N ARG A 585 -21.96 10.85 8.85
CA ARG A 585 -23.24 11.58 8.95
C ARG A 585 -23.87 11.41 10.33
N GLU A 586 -23.65 10.25 10.95
CA GLU A 586 -24.13 9.94 12.31
C GLU A 586 -23.17 10.41 13.43
N GLY A 587 -22.12 11.16 13.10
CA GLY A 587 -21.13 11.63 14.07
C GLY A 587 -20.16 10.55 14.55
N ARG A 588 -20.20 9.34 13.98
CA ARG A 588 -19.32 8.20 14.27
C ARG A 588 -18.11 8.24 13.33
N CYS A 589 -17.24 9.22 13.56
CA CYS A 589 -16.06 9.45 12.74
C CYS A 589 -15.13 8.22 12.64
N LEU A 590 -14.50 8.01 11.47
CA LEU A 590 -13.50 6.95 11.25
C LEU A 590 -12.17 7.19 11.99
N PHE A 591 -11.92 8.41 12.48
CA PHE A 591 -11.02 8.62 13.60
C PHE A 591 -11.84 8.68 14.88
N GLY A 592 -11.44 7.90 15.87
CA GLY A 592 -12.07 7.87 17.18
C GLY A 592 -12.19 9.26 17.80
N ALA A 593 -13.42 9.74 17.93
CA ALA A 593 -13.81 10.70 18.95
C ALA A 593 -15.31 10.50 19.24
N SER A 594 -15.58 10.17 20.48
CA SER A 594 -16.88 10.27 21.16
C SER A 594 -16.56 10.79 22.55
N GLU A 595 -16.58 12.10 22.70
CA GLU A 595 -17.27 12.80 23.79
C GLU A 595 -18.06 13.94 23.14
#